data_AF-A0A5E5AMI7-F1
#
_entry.id   AF-A0A5E5AMI7-F1
#
_cell.length_a   1.000
_cell.length_b   1.000
_cell.length_c   1.000
_cell.angle_alpha   90.00
_cell.angle_beta   90.00
_cell.angle_gamma   90.00
#
_symmetry.space_group_name_H-M   'P 1'
#
loop_
_entity.id
_entity.type
_entity.pdbx_description
1 polymer ?
#
loop_
_entity_poly.entity_id
_entity_poly.type
_entity_poly.pdbx_seq_one_letter_code
_entity_poly.pdbx_strand_id
1 'polypeptide(L)'
;MAQRFSVSAKCRIILVSAESPTKDVSEVSALAQRIDALLPQTQCTKCGYAGCRPYADAIASGQASYNQCPPGGAEGVERLAKLLGRPIIALNPENGVERPRPRALIDESLCIGCTLCIQACPVDAIVGAAKLMHTVIEDRCTGCDLCVPPCPVDCIDMVPVTGERTGWDAWSQTQADEARTHFEAHQARLQKDKAQREARLAARAARVAPGPQSTPVADNVQPQVATPRTEASSVSNDGTAGAAAAADEAATAAARKQAIIQAALERARQKKAALAAEGLGPKNTENVSAAVQAQIDEAEARRKRLGLGASGATPGTDNAKDND
;
A
#
# COMPACT_ATOMS: atom_id res chain seq x y z
N MET A 1 72.09 5.15 -53.03
CA MET A 1 70.87 5.88 -53.45
C MET A 1 69.66 4.99 -53.14
N ALA A 2 68.66 5.50 -52.40
CA ALA A 2 67.34 4.94 -52.02
C ALA A 2 67.33 3.68 -51.09
N GLN A 3 67.09 3.76 -49.76
CA GLN A 3 65.84 4.00 -48.96
C GLN A 3 64.77 2.89 -49.14
N ARG A 4 64.60 1.91 -48.23
CA ARG A 4 63.88 1.86 -46.93
C ARG A 4 62.42 2.32 -46.98
N PHE A 5 61.46 1.40 -46.73
CA PHE A 5 60.35 1.54 -45.77
C PHE A 5 59.60 0.19 -45.61
N SER A 6 59.63 -0.40 -44.41
CA SER A 6 58.74 -1.50 -43.99
C SER A 6 58.00 -1.00 -42.76
N VAL A 7 56.67 -0.90 -42.85
CA VAL A 7 55.79 -0.44 -41.77
C VAL A 7 55.15 -1.68 -41.15
N SER A 8 55.55 -2.03 -39.94
CA SER A 8 54.82 -2.94 -39.06
C SER A 8 54.73 -2.29 -37.69
N ALA A 9 53.61 -1.62 -37.44
CA ALA A 9 53.29 -1.03 -36.14
C ALA A 9 52.06 -1.75 -35.58
N LYS A 10 52.33 -2.43 -34.46
CA LYS A 10 51.44 -3.27 -33.67
C LYS A 10 50.16 -2.54 -33.26
N CYS A 11 49.01 -3.11 -33.61
CA CYS A 11 47.72 -2.78 -33.00
C CYS A 11 47.73 -3.26 -31.54
N ARG A 12 47.83 -2.33 -30.60
CA ARG A 12 47.79 -2.60 -29.16
C ARG A 12 46.32 -2.77 -28.77
N ILE A 13 45.86 -4.01 -28.70
CA ILE A 13 44.57 -4.37 -28.12
C ILE A 13 44.59 -3.92 -26.66
N ILE A 14 43.85 -2.85 -26.36
CA ILE A 14 43.52 -2.47 -24.99
C ILE A 14 42.49 -3.50 -24.53
N LEU A 15 42.92 -4.44 -23.68
CA LEU A 15 42.02 -5.28 -22.90
C LEU A 15 41.27 -4.37 -21.91
N VAL A 16 40.05 -3.99 -22.28
CA VAL A 16 39.06 -3.49 -21.32
C VAL A 16 38.68 -4.68 -20.45
N SER A 17 39.19 -4.72 -19.23
CA SER A 17 38.72 -5.64 -18.19
C SER A 17 37.24 -5.35 -17.93
N ALA A 18 36.38 -6.30 -18.30
CA ALA A 18 34.99 -6.32 -17.86
C ALA A 18 34.97 -6.67 -16.36
N GLU A 19 34.86 -5.66 -15.51
CA GLU A 19 34.55 -5.86 -14.08
C GLU A 19 33.11 -6.41 -13.97
N SER A 20 32.95 -7.52 -13.26
CA SER A 20 31.72 -8.32 -13.22
C SER A 20 30.54 -7.58 -12.54
N PRO A 21 29.32 -7.60 -13.11
CA PRO A 21 28.15 -6.90 -12.57
C PRO A 21 27.61 -7.46 -11.24
N THR A 22 28.06 -8.63 -10.80
CA THR A 22 27.56 -9.30 -9.58
C THR A 22 28.15 -8.74 -8.28
N LYS A 23 29.37 -8.18 -8.34
CA LYS A 23 30.06 -7.64 -7.17
C LYS A 23 29.41 -6.33 -6.69
N ASP A 24 29.09 -5.46 -7.65
CA ASP A 24 28.46 -4.16 -7.42
C ASP A 24 27.09 -4.30 -6.73
N VAL A 25 26.24 -5.23 -7.18
CA VAL A 25 24.93 -5.50 -6.57
C VAL A 25 25.05 -6.01 -5.12
N SER A 26 26.04 -6.86 -4.83
CA SER A 26 26.26 -7.38 -3.48
C SER A 26 26.75 -6.30 -2.51
N GLU A 27 27.60 -5.37 -2.97
CA GLU A 27 28.13 -4.27 -2.16
C GLU A 27 27.05 -3.22 -1.87
N VAL A 28 26.22 -2.88 -2.87
CA VAL A 28 25.05 -2.00 -2.71
C VAL A 28 24.07 -2.61 -1.70
N SER A 29 23.78 -3.90 -1.78
CA SER A 29 22.90 -4.60 -0.83
C SER A 29 23.46 -4.57 0.61
N ALA A 30 24.75 -4.79 0.80
CA ALA A 30 25.40 -4.72 2.10
C ALA A 30 25.42 -3.30 2.69
N LEU A 31 25.65 -2.28 1.84
CA LEU A 31 25.57 -0.88 2.27
C LEU A 31 24.13 -0.51 2.65
N ALA A 32 23.13 -0.91 1.87
CA ALA A 32 21.73 -0.69 2.18
C ALA A 32 21.34 -1.30 3.54
N GLN A 33 21.83 -2.50 3.86
CA GLN A 33 21.60 -3.11 5.16
C GLN A 33 22.18 -2.30 6.33
N ARG A 34 23.39 -1.72 6.15
CA ARG A 34 23.97 -0.83 7.17
C ARG A 34 23.21 0.48 7.32
N ILE A 35 22.74 1.05 6.20
CA ILE A 35 21.91 2.27 6.21
C ILE A 35 20.59 2.00 6.91
N ASP A 36 19.91 0.90 6.57
CA ASP A 36 18.64 0.50 7.18
C ASP A 36 18.79 0.35 8.70
N ALA A 37 19.89 -0.23 9.18
CA ALA A 37 20.18 -0.34 10.62
C ALA A 37 20.38 1.01 11.35
N LEU A 38 20.68 2.10 10.62
CA LEU A 38 20.80 3.46 11.14
C LEU A 38 19.53 4.29 11.00
N LEU A 39 18.44 3.73 10.47
CA LEU A 39 17.14 4.38 10.41
C LEU A 39 16.34 4.11 11.70
N PRO A 40 15.42 5.01 12.11
CA PRO A 40 14.60 4.82 13.31
C PRO A 40 13.49 3.76 13.14
N GLN A 41 13.43 3.10 11.99
CA GLN A 41 12.53 1.96 11.71
C GLN A 41 11.03 2.23 11.94
N THR A 42 10.60 3.48 11.79
CA THR A 42 9.19 3.87 12.00
C THR A 42 8.24 3.38 10.93
N GLN A 43 8.75 3.08 9.73
CA GLN A 43 7.97 2.69 8.54
C GLN A 43 6.89 3.71 8.12
N CYS A 44 7.08 4.99 8.46
CA CYS A 44 6.06 6.03 8.30
C CYS A 44 5.86 6.58 6.88
N THR A 45 6.68 6.15 5.91
CA THR A 45 6.64 6.55 4.50
C THR A 45 6.76 8.06 4.20
N LYS A 46 7.04 8.91 5.20
CA LYS A 46 7.17 10.37 5.05
C LYS A 46 8.26 10.81 4.06
N CYS A 47 9.29 9.98 3.87
CA CYS A 47 10.34 10.22 2.88
C CYS A 47 9.93 9.90 1.42
N GLY A 48 8.69 9.47 1.19
CA GLY A 48 8.18 9.08 -0.13
C GLY A 48 8.41 7.61 -0.51
N TYR A 49 9.13 6.85 0.32
CA TYR A 49 9.39 5.42 0.11
C TYR A 49 8.41 4.55 0.90
N ALA A 50 8.19 3.32 0.43
CA ALA A 50 7.25 2.38 1.04
C ALA A 50 7.64 1.89 2.45
N GLY A 51 8.88 2.16 2.89
CA GLY A 51 9.39 1.81 4.21
C GLY A 51 10.86 2.21 4.36
N CYS A 52 11.47 1.87 5.49
CA CYS A 52 12.86 2.18 5.79
C CYS A 52 13.82 1.45 4.84
N ARG A 53 13.58 0.15 4.56
CA ARG A 53 14.45 -0.63 3.69
C ARG A 53 14.51 -0.10 2.24
N PRO A 54 13.39 0.16 1.54
CA PRO A 54 13.43 0.77 0.21
C PRO A 54 14.15 2.12 0.16
N TYR A 55 14.02 2.94 1.22
CA TYR A 55 14.77 4.19 1.31
C TYR A 55 16.29 3.92 1.46
N ALA A 56 16.67 2.95 2.27
CA ALA A 56 18.06 2.54 2.44
C ALA A 56 18.69 2.02 1.13
N ASP A 57 17.94 1.20 0.38
CA ASP A 57 18.35 0.70 -0.94
C ASP A 57 18.54 1.87 -1.93
N ALA A 58 17.66 2.88 -1.89
CA ALA A 58 17.76 4.06 -2.74
C ALA A 58 18.96 4.96 -2.38
N ILE A 59 19.31 5.10 -1.10
CA ILE A 59 20.54 5.80 -0.68
C ILE A 59 21.77 5.02 -1.16
N ALA A 60 21.80 3.70 -0.93
CA ALA A 60 22.94 2.85 -1.26
C ALA A 60 23.25 2.83 -2.77
N SER A 61 22.20 2.86 -3.59
CA SER A 61 22.30 2.94 -5.05
C SER A 61 22.49 4.38 -5.59
N GLY A 62 22.55 5.39 -4.73
CA GLY A 62 22.74 6.79 -5.11
C GLY A 62 21.50 7.46 -5.73
N GLN A 63 20.33 6.83 -5.66
CA GLN A 63 19.06 7.34 -6.19
C GLN A 63 18.35 8.31 -5.24
N ALA A 64 18.71 8.30 -3.94
CA ALA A 64 18.15 9.18 -2.92
C ALA A 64 19.23 9.92 -2.15
N SER A 65 18.88 11.12 -1.68
CA SER A 65 19.67 11.80 -0.64
C SER A 65 19.45 11.16 0.73
N TYR A 66 20.41 11.29 1.65
CA TYR A 66 20.40 10.70 2.99
C TYR A 66 19.78 11.62 4.06
N ASN A 67 19.19 12.75 3.66
CA ASN A 67 18.56 13.74 4.54
C ASN A 67 17.03 13.75 4.48
N GLN A 68 16.41 12.64 4.08
CA GLN A 68 14.99 12.61 3.71
C GLN A 68 14.07 12.07 4.82
N CYS A 69 14.61 11.68 5.98
CA CYS A 69 13.86 10.99 7.05
C CYS A 69 13.57 11.91 8.25
N PRO A 70 12.37 12.53 8.35
CA PRO A 70 12.04 13.41 9.48
C PRO A 70 12.11 12.76 10.85
N PRO A 71 11.65 11.50 11.05
CA PRO A 71 11.79 10.84 12.35
C PRO A 71 13.24 10.58 12.77
N GLY A 72 14.17 10.55 11.81
CA GLY A 72 15.60 10.43 12.12
C GLY A 72 16.20 11.75 12.60
N GLY A 73 15.57 12.89 12.26
CA GLY A 73 16.04 14.21 12.67
C GLY A 73 17.43 14.56 12.15
N ALA A 74 18.00 15.64 12.69
CA ALA A 74 19.35 16.08 12.35
C ALA A 74 20.42 15.00 12.68
N GLU A 75 20.31 14.35 13.83
CA GLU A 75 21.25 13.30 14.24
C GLU A 75 21.21 12.09 13.29
N GLY A 76 20.04 11.73 12.77
CA GLY A 76 19.90 10.65 11.78
C GLY A 76 20.64 10.97 10.49
N VAL A 77 20.58 12.23 10.04
CA VAL A 77 21.35 12.68 8.87
C VAL A 77 22.84 12.59 9.14
N GLU A 78 23.30 13.00 10.33
CA GLU A 78 24.71 12.90 10.72
C GLU A 78 25.21 11.44 10.75
N ARG A 79 24.43 10.53 11.33
CA ARG A 79 24.76 9.09 11.39
C ARG A 79 24.92 8.51 9.99
N LEU A 80 24.02 8.86 9.07
CA LEU A 80 24.09 8.42 7.68
C LEU A 80 25.26 9.07 6.93
N ALA A 81 25.48 10.37 7.11
CA ALA A 81 26.60 11.10 6.51
C ALA A 81 27.95 10.47 6.89
N LYS A 82 28.11 10.13 8.17
CA LYS A 82 29.30 9.44 8.70
C LYS A 82 29.50 8.06 8.07
N LEU A 83 28.44 7.26 7.95
CA LEU A 83 28.52 5.94 7.29
C LEU A 83 28.90 6.07 5.81
N LEU A 84 28.38 7.08 5.12
CA LEU A 84 28.58 7.31 3.69
C LEU A 84 29.87 8.07 3.35
N GLY A 85 30.58 8.61 4.34
CA GLY A 85 31.72 9.50 4.12
C GLY A 85 31.34 10.80 3.39
N ARG A 86 30.14 11.34 3.68
CA ARG A 86 29.57 12.55 3.05
C ARG A 86 29.48 13.70 4.07
N PRO A 87 29.41 14.98 3.62
CA PRO A 87 29.21 16.10 4.53
C PRO A 87 27.88 16.01 5.27
N ILE A 88 27.75 16.67 6.42
CA ILE A 88 26.45 16.80 7.09
C ILE A 88 25.64 17.88 6.38
N ILE A 89 24.41 17.57 5.99
CA ILE A 89 23.47 18.50 5.36
C ILE A 89 22.21 18.63 6.21
N ALA A 90 21.44 19.70 6.02
CA ALA A 90 20.18 19.89 6.74
C ALA A 90 19.12 18.84 6.35
N LEU A 91 18.24 18.49 7.28
CA LEU A 91 17.06 17.66 7.02
C LEU A 91 16.20 18.29 5.91
N ASN A 92 15.68 17.48 4.98
CA ASN A 92 14.80 17.97 3.93
C ASN A 92 13.44 18.42 4.51
N PRO A 93 13.09 19.73 4.47
CA PRO A 93 11.83 20.21 5.02
C PRO A 93 10.59 19.74 4.23
N GLU A 94 10.75 19.33 2.96
CA GLU A 94 9.62 18.88 2.12
C GLU A 94 8.98 17.59 2.63
N ASN A 95 9.76 16.73 3.32
CA ASN A 95 9.27 15.46 3.86
C ASN A 95 8.68 15.60 5.27
N GLY A 96 8.72 16.81 5.84
CA GLY A 96 8.20 17.13 7.16
C GLY A 96 9.28 17.59 8.14
N VAL A 97 8.80 17.96 9.33
CA VAL A 97 9.65 18.50 10.40
C VAL A 97 10.03 17.43 11.41
N GLU A 98 11.20 17.60 12.00
CA GLU A 98 11.61 16.89 13.19
C GLU A 98 10.69 17.29 14.36
N ARG A 99 10.14 16.30 15.07
CA ARG A 99 9.20 16.50 16.17
C ARG A 99 9.33 15.40 17.22
N PRO A 100 8.80 15.59 18.44
CA PRO A 100 8.75 14.54 19.44
C PRO A 100 8.02 13.31 18.92
N ARG A 101 8.47 12.13 19.36
CA ARG A 101 7.89 10.86 18.95
C ARG A 101 6.45 10.78 19.47
N PRO A 102 5.46 10.68 18.57
CA PRO A 102 4.09 10.51 18.99
C PRO A 102 3.77 9.03 19.24
N ARG A 103 2.67 8.79 19.93
CA ARG A 103 2.03 7.48 20.08
C ARG A 103 0.56 7.64 19.73
N ALA A 104 0.02 6.66 19.02
CA ALA A 104 -1.41 6.63 18.74
C ALA A 104 -2.18 6.36 20.04
N LEU A 105 -3.24 7.13 20.28
CA LEU A 105 -4.23 6.92 21.32
C LEU A 105 -5.59 6.78 20.63
N ILE A 106 -6.33 5.71 20.94
CA ILE A 106 -7.64 5.45 20.36
C ILE A 106 -8.69 5.79 21.41
N ASP A 107 -9.61 6.69 21.09
CA ASP A 107 -10.77 6.97 21.93
C ASP A 107 -11.74 5.78 21.85
N GLU A 108 -11.86 5.03 22.95
CA GLU A 108 -12.69 3.83 23.00
C GLU A 108 -14.18 4.13 22.89
N SER A 109 -14.62 5.35 23.23
CA SER A 109 -16.03 5.75 23.16
C SER A 109 -16.52 5.99 21.72
N LEU A 110 -15.59 6.37 20.83
CA LEU A 110 -15.87 6.66 19.42
C LEU A 110 -15.54 5.46 18.50
N CYS A 111 -14.66 4.58 18.93
CA CYS A 111 -14.19 3.46 18.12
C CYS A 111 -15.30 2.45 17.80
N ILE A 112 -15.58 2.27 16.50
CA ILE A 112 -16.62 1.34 16.02
C ILE A 112 -16.11 -0.08 15.69
N GLY A 113 -14.85 -0.38 15.95
CA GLY A 113 -14.28 -1.71 15.66
C GLY A 113 -14.21 -2.07 14.17
N CYS A 114 -13.91 -1.11 13.29
CA CYS A 114 -13.90 -1.30 11.82
C CYS A 114 -12.67 -2.04 11.24
N THR A 115 -11.67 -2.33 12.07
CA THR A 115 -10.37 -2.97 11.76
C THR A 115 -9.44 -2.31 10.74
N LEU A 116 -9.81 -1.17 10.13
CA LEU A 116 -8.97 -0.48 9.14
C LEU A 116 -7.63 0.02 9.70
N CYS A 117 -7.61 0.50 10.95
CA CYS A 117 -6.38 0.92 11.62
C CYS A 117 -5.42 -0.25 11.89
N ILE A 118 -5.94 -1.44 12.21
CA ILE A 118 -5.14 -2.67 12.37
C ILE A 118 -4.45 -3.03 11.06
N GLN A 119 -5.17 -2.94 9.94
CA GLN A 119 -4.62 -3.25 8.61
C GLN A 119 -3.53 -2.25 8.17
N ALA A 120 -3.64 -1.00 8.61
CA ALA A 120 -2.67 0.05 8.29
C ALA A 120 -1.44 0.04 9.21
N CYS A 121 -1.49 -0.64 10.35
CA CYS A 121 -0.40 -0.65 11.31
C CYS A 121 0.75 -1.55 10.82
N PRO A 122 1.94 -1.00 10.51
CA PRO A 122 3.03 -1.78 9.93
C PRO A 122 3.69 -2.74 10.93
N VAL A 123 3.50 -2.51 12.23
CA VAL A 123 4.20 -3.21 13.33
C VAL A 123 3.26 -3.95 14.28
N ASP A 124 1.98 -4.10 13.90
CA ASP A 124 0.96 -4.76 14.74
C ASP A 124 0.86 -4.21 16.17
N ALA A 125 0.96 -2.88 16.30
CA ALA A 125 0.79 -2.19 17.58
C ALA A 125 -0.68 -2.01 17.98
N ILE A 126 -1.64 -2.20 17.07
CA ILE A 126 -3.07 -2.03 17.36
C ILE A 126 -3.71 -3.42 17.52
N VAL A 127 -4.44 -3.60 18.62
CA VAL A 127 -5.14 -4.85 18.94
C VAL A 127 -6.64 -4.62 19.12
N GLY A 128 -7.41 -5.65 18.79
CA GLY A 128 -8.86 -5.70 18.94
C GLY A 128 -9.47 -6.59 17.85
N ALA A 129 -10.78 -6.50 17.63
CA ALA A 129 -11.47 -7.33 16.65
C ALA A 129 -12.64 -6.58 16.01
N ALA A 130 -13.20 -7.16 14.95
CA ALA A 130 -14.35 -6.58 14.29
C ALA A 130 -15.51 -6.36 15.27
N LYS A 131 -16.05 -5.14 15.28
CA LYS A 131 -17.13 -4.68 16.18
C LYS A 131 -16.76 -4.64 17.68
N LEU A 132 -15.48 -4.74 18.02
CA LEU A 132 -14.95 -4.52 19.36
C LEU A 132 -13.99 -3.32 19.35
N MET A 133 -13.88 -2.63 20.49
CA MET A 133 -12.95 -1.51 20.61
C MET A 133 -11.51 -1.97 20.35
N HIS A 134 -10.73 -1.11 19.73
CA HIS A 134 -9.31 -1.33 19.54
C HIS A 134 -8.51 -0.52 20.55
N THR A 135 -7.33 -1.00 20.90
CA THR A 135 -6.36 -0.28 21.75
C THR A 135 -4.95 -0.44 21.19
N VAL A 136 -4.02 0.37 21.69
CA VAL A 136 -2.64 0.44 21.22
C VAL A 136 -1.70 -0.18 22.25
N ILE A 137 -0.88 -1.13 21.83
CA ILE A 137 0.25 -1.64 22.62
C ILE A 137 1.34 -0.56 22.60
N GLU A 138 1.52 0.11 23.73
CA GLU A 138 2.34 1.32 23.82
C GLU A 138 3.78 1.11 23.34
N ASP A 139 4.39 -0.01 23.74
CA ASP A 139 5.79 -0.32 23.45
C ASP A 139 6.05 -0.66 21.98
N ARG A 140 5.01 -1.06 21.24
CA ARG A 140 5.14 -1.41 19.81
C ARG A 140 4.86 -0.23 18.88
N CYS A 141 4.17 0.80 19.37
CA CYS A 141 3.75 1.91 18.53
C CYS A 141 4.97 2.75 18.11
N THR A 142 5.23 2.82 16.81
CA THR A 142 6.34 3.61 16.27
C THR A 142 6.01 5.07 16.02
N GLY A 143 4.77 5.49 16.22
CA GLY A 143 4.35 6.86 15.91
C GLY A 143 4.33 7.18 14.42
N CYS A 144 4.04 6.19 13.58
CA CYS A 144 4.10 6.31 12.12
C CYS A 144 2.95 7.11 11.48
N ASP A 145 1.91 7.45 12.25
CA ASP A 145 0.69 8.15 11.82
C ASP A 145 -0.18 7.41 10.77
N LEU A 146 0.24 6.26 10.26
CA LEU A 146 -0.46 5.54 9.16
C LEU A 146 -1.88 5.07 9.51
N CYS A 147 -2.20 4.95 10.80
CA CYS A 147 -3.51 4.53 11.27
C CYS A 147 -4.56 5.65 11.31
N VAL A 148 -4.15 6.92 11.28
CA VAL A 148 -5.07 8.08 11.38
C VAL A 148 -5.93 8.21 10.12
N PRO A 149 -5.37 8.31 8.88
CA PRO A 149 -6.18 8.50 7.68
C PRO A 149 -7.26 7.43 7.41
N PRO A 150 -7.04 6.13 7.65
CA PRO A 150 -8.06 5.10 7.39
C PRO A 150 -9.17 5.04 8.46
N CYS A 151 -9.09 5.79 9.57
CA CYS A 151 -10.12 5.77 10.60
C CYS A 151 -11.38 6.53 10.15
N PRO A 152 -12.53 5.87 9.94
CA PRO A 152 -13.72 6.52 9.39
C PRO A 152 -14.48 7.40 10.41
N VAL A 153 -14.16 7.26 11.69
CA VAL A 153 -14.77 8.02 12.81
C VAL A 153 -13.77 8.95 13.49
N ASP A 154 -12.54 9.05 12.95
CA ASP A 154 -11.53 10.00 13.40
C ASP A 154 -11.22 9.91 14.92
N CYS A 155 -11.27 8.69 15.47
CA CYS A 155 -11.10 8.43 16.91
C CYS A 155 -9.63 8.22 17.34
N ILE A 156 -8.65 8.67 16.56
CA ILE A 156 -7.22 8.38 16.81
C ILE A 156 -6.43 9.67 16.90
N ASP A 157 -5.85 9.92 18.07
CA ASP A 157 -4.95 11.03 18.33
C ASP A 157 -3.48 10.58 18.35
N MET A 158 -2.59 11.46 17.90
CA MET A 158 -1.14 11.23 17.96
C MET A 158 -0.52 12.07 19.08
N VAL A 159 -0.36 11.47 20.26
CA VAL A 159 0.09 12.16 21.48
C VAL A 159 1.62 12.10 21.60
N PRO A 160 2.34 13.22 21.80
CA PRO A 160 3.79 13.20 22.01
C PRO A 160 4.13 12.50 23.34
N VAL A 161 5.01 11.49 23.31
CA VAL A 161 5.38 10.69 24.50
C VAL A 161 6.84 10.85 24.92
N THR A 162 7.65 11.62 24.19
CA THR A 162 9.07 11.82 24.48
C THR A 162 9.42 13.20 25.04
N GLY A 163 8.41 14.02 25.38
CA GLY A 163 8.60 15.41 25.80
C GLY A 163 9.25 16.23 24.70
N GLU A 164 10.32 16.95 25.02
CA GLU A 164 11.08 17.75 24.04
C GLU A 164 12.06 16.94 23.19
N ARG A 165 12.27 15.65 23.50
CA ARG A 165 13.23 14.81 22.76
C ARG A 165 12.68 14.49 21.38
N THR A 166 13.49 14.74 20.35
CA THR A 166 13.19 14.52 18.93
C THR A 166 14.26 13.64 18.27
N GLY A 167 14.09 13.30 16.99
CA GLY A 167 15.11 12.56 16.24
C GLY A 167 15.58 11.31 16.97
N TRP A 168 16.89 11.10 17.04
CA TRP A 168 17.47 9.96 17.78
C TRP A 168 17.56 10.17 19.30
N ASP A 169 17.37 11.38 19.84
CA ASP A 169 17.16 11.55 21.29
C ASP A 169 15.82 10.94 21.76
N ALA A 170 14.86 10.82 20.84
CA ALA A 170 13.55 10.20 21.08
C ALA A 170 13.55 8.67 20.93
N TRP A 171 14.65 8.08 20.44
CA TRP A 171 14.78 6.66 20.09
C TRP A 171 16.07 6.05 20.62
N SER A 172 16.01 4.86 21.23
CA SER A 172 17.21 4.04 21.39
C SER A 172 17.43 3.12 20.18
N GLN A 173 18.68 2.67 19.96
CA GLN A 173 18.96 1.66 18.94
C GLN A 173 18.14 0.38 19.18
N THR A 174 17.98 -0.03 20.43
CA THR A 174 17.15 -1.18 20.82
C THR A 174 15.69 -1.01 20.39
N GLN A 175 15.10 0.16 20.60
CA GLN A 175 13.72 0.43 20.19
C GLN A 175 13.56 0.40 18.66
N ALA A 176 14.54 0.93 17.92
CA ALA A 176 14.53 0.86 16.46
C ALA A 176 14.67 -0.60 15.96
N ASP A 177 15.51 -1.41 16.60
CA ASP A 177 15.69 -2.83 16.25
C ASP A 177 14.46 -3.67 16.59
N GLU A 178 13.78 -3.39 17.71
CA GLU A 178 12.49 -3.99 18.09
C GLU A 178 11.40 -3.63 17.08
N ALA A 179 11.30 -2.36 16.69
CA ALA A 179 10.37 -1.90 15.67
C ALA A 179 10.59 -2.59 14.32
N ARG A 180 11.86 -2.77 13.91
CA ARG A 180 12.21 -3.56 12.70
C ARG A 180 11.75 -5.01 12.83
N THR A 181 12.01 -5.64 13.97
CA THR A 181 11.61 -7.04 14.22
C THR A 181 10.09 -7.21 14.14
N HIS A 182 9.33 -6.28 14.71
CA HIS A 182 7.86 -6.28 14.62
C HIS A 182 7.37 -6.07 13.19
N PHE A 183 7.99 -5.16 12.43
CA PHE A 183 7.67 -4.96 11.02
C PHE A 183 7.94 -6.20 10.17
N GLU A 184 9.11 -6.81 10.33
CA GLU A 184 9.48 -8.03 9.60
C GLU A 184 8.55 -9.20 9.92
N ALA A 185 8.18 -9.37 11.19
CA ALA A 185 7.21 -10.38 11.62
C ALA A 185 5.81 -10.12 11.01
N HIS A 186 5.37 -8.86 10.98
CA HIS A 186 4.11 -8.46 10.33
C HIS A 186 4.14 -8.79 8.83
N GLN A 187 5.20 -8.40 8.12
CA GLN A 187 5.35 -8.68 6.69
C GLN A 187 5.36 -10.19 6.39
N ALA A 188 6.11 -10.97 7.18
CA ALA A 188 6.15 -12.42 7.04
C ALA A 188 4.76 -13.06 7.21
N ARG A 189 3.97 -12.56 8.18
CA ARG A 189 2.57 -12.99 8.38
C ARG A 189 1.71 -12.65 7.16
N LEU A 190 1.74 -11.41 6.67
CA LEU A 190 0.96 -11.01 5.50
C LEU A 190 1.32 -11.81 4.25
N GLN A 191 2.61 -12.07 4.02
CA GLN A 191 3.08 -12.87 2.88
C GLN A 191 2.57 -14.31 2.97
N LYS A 192 2.64 -14.92 4.17
CA LYS A 192 2.10 -16.26 4.41
C LYS A 192 0.60 -16.31 4.16
N ASP A 193 -0.16 -15.36 4.71
CA ASP A 193 -1.62 -15.29 4.53
C ASP A 193 -2.01 -15.09 3.06
N LYS A 194 -1.25 -14.26 2.34
CA LYS A 194 -1.41 -14.06 0.89
C LYS A 194 -1.17 -15.37 0.12
N ALA A 195 -0.04 -16.02 0.35
CA ALA A 195 0.32 -17.28 -0.31
C ALA A 195 -0.72 -18.39 -0.05
N GLN A 196 -1.21 -18.51 1.18
CA GLN A 196 -2.27 -19.47 1.53
C GLN A 196 -3.58 -19.18 0.80
N ARG A 197 -3.96 -17.90 0.69
CA ARG A 197 -5.18 -17.48 0.01
C ARG A 197 -5.09 -17.74 -1.50
N GLU A 198 -3.94 -17.43 -2.11
CA GLU A 198 -3.64 -17.71 -3.51
C GLU A 198 -3.68 -19.21 -3.79
N ALA A 199 -3.05 -20.03 -2.94
CA ALA A 199 -3.08 -21.49 -3.04
C ALA A 199 -4.52 -22.04 -2.95
N ARG A 200 -5.35 -21.53 -2.03
CA ARG A 200 -6.76 -21.93 -1.90
C ARG A 200 -7.57 -21.56 -3.15
N LEU A 201 -7.34 -20.38 -3.72
CA LEU A 201 -8.00 -19.92 -4.94
C LEU A 201 -7.58 -20.77 -6.15
N ALA A 202 -6.28 -21.05 -6.29
CA ALA A 202 -5.75 -21.93 -7.33
C ALA A 202 -6.32 -23.36 -7.23
N ALA A 203 -6.39 -23.92 -6.02
CA ALA A 203 -7.00 -25.23 -5.78
C ALA A 203 -8.50 -25.26 -6.11
N ARG A 204 -9.22 -24.16 -5.85
CA ARG A 204 -10.63 -24.03 -6.26
C ARG A 204 -10.76 -23.93 -7.78
N ALA A 205 -9.91 -23.14 -8.44
CA ALA A 205 -9.92 -23.00 -9.89
C ALA A 205 -9.63 -24.33 -10.60
N ALA A 206 -8.65 -25.09 -10.11
CA ALA A 206 -8.31 -26.41 -10.67
C ALA A 206 -9.46 -27.43 -10.58
N ARG A 207 -10.35 -27.32 -9.58
CA ARG A 207 -11.54 -28.20 -9.45
C ARG A 207 -12.67 -27.84 -10.41
N VAL A 208 -12.73 -26.58 -10.86
CA VAL A 208 -13.79 -26.06 -11.73
C VAL A 208 -13.37 -26.05 -13.20
N ALA A 209 -12.07 -26.14 -13.48
CA ALA A 209 -11.56 -26.25 -14.84
C ALA A 209 -12.13 -27.51 -15.51
N PRO A 210 -12.78 -27.38 -16.69
CA PRO A 210 -13.21 -28.55 -17.45
C PRO A 210 -11.98 -29.41 -17.75
N GLY A 211 -12.06 -30.70 -17.41
CA GLY A 211 -10.99 -31.66 -17.72
C GLY A 211 -10.68 -31.64 -19.22
N PRO A 212 -9.44 -31.97 -19.64
CA PRO A 212 -9.13 -32.08 -21.05
C PRO A 212 -10.12 -33.08 -21.66
N GLN A 213 -10.91 -32.61 -22.63
CA GLN A 213 -11.81 -33.47 -23.39
C GLN A 213 -10.96 -34.56 -24.02
N SER A 214 -11.11 -35.79 -23.53
CA SER A 214 -10.57 -36.98 -24.13
C SER A 214 -11.12 -37.06 -25.55
N THR A 215 -10.24 -36.88 -26.54
CA THR A 215 -10.51 -37.23 -27.94
C THR A 215 -11.04 -38.66 -27.99
N PRO A 216 -12.16 -38.93 -28.68
CA PRO A 216 -12.68 -40.28 -28.78
C PRO A 216 -11.66 -41.11 -29.58
N VAL A 217 -11.11 -42.13 -28.92
CA VAL A 217 -10.29 -43.14 -29.57
C VAL A 217 -11.23 -43.94 -30.47
N ALA A 218 -10.92 -44.00 -31.77
CA ALA A 218 -11.67 -44.81 -32.71
C ALA A 218 -11.44 -46.30 -32.38
N ASP A 219 -12.42 -46.91 -31.72
CA ASP A 219 -12.46 -48.36 -31.52
C ASP A 219 -12.76 -49.05 -32.86
N ASN A 220 -11.80 -49.86 -33.32
CA ASN A 220 -11.97 -50.80 -34.41
C ASN A 220 -12.54 -52.11 -33.85
N VAL A 221 -13.78 -52.45 -34.22
CA VAL A 221 -14.40 -53.74 -33.91
C VAL A 221 -14.94 -54.38 -35.20
N GLN A 222 -14.45 -55.58 -35.49
CA GLN A 222 -14.99 -56.51 -36.51
C GLN A 222 -15.88 -57.57 -35.78
N PRO A 223 -16.89 -58.18 -36.45
CA PRO A 223 -18.24 -58.36 -35.89
C PRO A 223 -18.61 -59.81 -35.57
N GLN A 224 -19.64 -60.02 -34.75
CA GLN A 224 -20.47 -61.24 -34.77
C GLN A 224 -21.94 -60.97 -34.31
N VAL A 225 -22.85 -61.13 -35.27
CA VAL A 225 -24.19 -61.80 -35.26
C VAL A 225 -25.37 -61.29 -34.38
N ALA A 226 -26.23 -60.49 -35.03
CA ALA A 226 -27.70 -60.58 -35.23
C ALA A 226 -28.66 -61.10 -34.11
N THR A 227 -29.51 -60.26 -33.47
CA THR A 227 -30.92 -59.81 -33.80
C THR A 227 -32.01 -60.54 -32.97
N PRO A 228 -33.29 -60.04 -32.87
CA PRO A 228 -33.81 -58.66 -32.86
C PRO A 228 -34.98 -58.39 -31.86
N ARG A 229 -35.37 -57.11 -31.67
CA ARG A 229 -36.74 -56.50 -31.76
C ARG A 229 -36.89 -55.23 -30.89
N THR A 230 -36.93 -54.02 -31.50
CA THR A 230 -38.10 -53.11 -31.78
C THR A 230 -38.73 -52.51 -30.50
N GLU A 231 -38.87 -51.19 -30.26
CA GLU A 231 -39.29 -49.99 -31.03
C GLU A 231 -38.62 -48.71 -30.43
N ALA A 232 -38.09 -47.75 -31.22
CA ALA A 232 -38.73 -46.51 -31.73
C ALA A 232 -39.41 -45.63 -30.64
N SER A 233 -39.28 -44.30 -30.55
CA SER A 233 -38.55 -43.24 -31.24
C SER A 233 -38.82 -41.92 -30.48
N SER A 234 -37.85 -40.99 -30.54
CA SER A 234 -37.96 -39.50 -30.51
C SER A 234 -38.57 -38.82 -29.26
N VAL A 235 -38.19 -37.62 -28.81
CA VAL A 235 -37.90 -36.37 -29.52
C VAL A 235 -37.06 -35.42 -28.62
N SER A 236 -36.02 -34.82 -29.22
CA SER A 236 -35.38 -33.51 -29.03
C SER A 236 -34.76 -33.02 -27.70
N ASN A 237 -33.44 -32.81 -27.80
CA ASN A 237 -32.64 -31.80 -27.12
C ASN A 237 -33.15 -30.37 -27.40
N ASP A 238 -33.24 -29.53 -26.37
CA ASP A 238 -33.05 -28.08 -26.49
C ASP A 238 -31.88 -27.68 -25.59
N GLY A 239 -30.69 -27.79 -26.15
CA GLY A 239 -29.43 -27.40 -25.55
C GLY A 239 -28.93 -26.13 -26.21
N THR A 240 -29.61 -25.00 -25.99
CA THR A 240 -29.03 -23.68 -26.36
C THR A 240 -29.48 -22.52 -25.47
N ALA A 241 -30.35 -22.73 -24.47
CA ALA A 241 -30.78 -21.68 -23.53
C ALA A 241 -29.84 -21.47 -22.31
N GLY A 242 -28.96 -22.43 -22.00
CA GLY A 242 -28.19 -22.43 -20.74
C GLY A 242 -27.04 -21.43 -20.64
N ALA A 243 -26.41 -21.06 -21.76
CA ALA A 243 -25.23 -20.17 -21.75
C ALA A 243 -25.62 -18.68 -21.63
N ALA A 244 -26.75 -18.29 -22.21
CA ALA A 244 -27.26 -16.92 -22.10
C ALA A 244 -27.84 -16.64 -20.70
N ALA A 245 -28.53 -17.62 -20.11
CA ALA A 245 -29.11 -17.49 -18.76
C ALA A 245 -28.04 -17.36 -17.66
N ALA A 246 -26.91 -18.08 -17.78
CA ALA A 246 -25.82 -18.01 -16.80
C ALA A 246 -25.05 -16.67 -16.85
N ALA A 247 -24.94 -16.06 -18.04
CA ALA A 247 -24.32 -14.74 -18.19
C ALA A 247 -25.21 -13.62 -17.64
N ASP A 248 -26.52 -13.73 -17.82
CA ASP A 248 -27.52 -12.78 -17.32
C ASP A 248 -27.63 -12.83 -15.77
N GLU A 249 -27.54 -14.02 -15.17
CA GLU A 249 -27.55 -14.21 -13.71
C GLU A 249 -26.28 -13.65 -13.03
N ALA A 250 -25.12 -13.80 -13.68
CA ALA A 250 -23.86 -13.22 -13.19
C ALA A 250 -23.87 -11.68 -13.29
N ALA A 251 -24.44 -11.11 -14.36
CA ALA A 251 -24.59 -9.68 -14.55
C ALA A 251 -25.58 -9.07 -13.52
N THR A 252 -26.71 -9.74 -13.26
CA THR A 252 -27.66 -9.31 -12.22
C THR A 252 -27.10 -9.44 -10.81
N ALA A 253 -26.28 -10.46 -10.52
CA ALA A 253 -25.59 -10.57 -9.23
C ALA A 253 -24.57 -9.44 -9.00
N ALA A 254 -23.82 -9.05 -10.04
CA ALA A 254 -22.91 -7.91 -9.99
C ALA A 254 -23.65 -6.58 -9.77
N ALA A 255 -24.76 -6.36 -10.48
CA ALA A 255 -25.60 -5.18 -10.31
C ALA A 255 -26.22 -5.08 -8.92
N ARG A 256 -26.72 -6.19 -8.35
CA ARG A 256 -27.23 -6.24 -6.97
C ARG A 256 -26.15 -5.91 -5.95
N LYS A 257 -24.93 -6.44 -6.13
CA LYS A 257 -23.79 -6.14 -5.26
C LYS A 257 -23.40 -4.66 -5.32
N GLN A 258 -23.39 -4.07 -6.52
CA GLN A 258 -23.14 -2.64 -6.71
C GLN A 258 -24.24 -1.79 -6.03
N ALA A 259 -25.51 -2.14 -6.19
CA ALA A 259 -26.62 -1.45 -5.53
C ALA A 259 -26.52 -1.49 -3.99
N ILE A 260 -26.14 -2.64 -3.42
CA ILE A 260 -25.93 -2.77 -1.96
C ILE A 260 -24.78 -1.89 -1.48
N ILE A 261 -23.66 -1.85 -2.22
CA ILE A 261 -22.51 -1.00 -1.89
C ILE A 261 -22.92 0.48 -1.96
N GLN A 262 -23.64 0.89 -3.00
CA GLN A 262 -24.11 2.27 -3.14
C GLN A 262 -25.06 2.66 -2.00
N ALA A 263 -26.02 1.81 -1.66
CA ALA A 263 -26.93 2.04 -0.54
C ALA A 263 -26.19 2.11 0.81
N ALA A 264 -25.11 1.32 0.99
CA ALA A 264 -24.28 1.39 2.18
C ALA A 264 -23.49 2.70 2.26
N LEU A 265 -22.93 3.16 1.15
CA LEU A 265 -22.22 4.44 1.07
C LEU A 265 -23.15 5.63 1.30
N GLU A 266 -24.38 5.58 0.78
CA GLU A 266 -25.37 6.63 0.96
C GLU A 266 -25.84 6.73 2.42
N ARG A 267 -26.10 5.60 3.08
CA ARG A 267 -26.38 5.58 4.53
C ARG A 267 -25.22 6.13 5.36
N ALA A 268 -23.98 5.84 4.97
CA ALA A 268 -22.79 6.38 5.63
C ALA A 268 -22.70 7.91 5.47
N ARG A 269 -23.02 8.45 4.29
CA ARG A 269 -23.06 9.90 4.03
C ARG A 269 -24.17 10.58 4.83
N GLN A 270 -25.38 10.01 4.86
CA GLN A 270 -26.51 10.53 5.62
C GLN A 270 -26.21 10.57 7.12
N LYS A 271 -25.60 9.49 7.65
CA LYS A 271 -25.17 9.45 9.06
C LYS A 271 -24.08 10.47 9.36
N LYS A 272 -23.10 10.66 8.47
CA LYS A 272 -22.07 11.71 8.61
C LYS A 272 -22.70 13.10 8.62
N ALA A 273 -23.65 13.38 7.73
CA ALA A 273 -24.33 14.67 7.67
C ALA A 273 -25.18 14.95 8.92
N ALA A 274 -25.88 13.93 9.44
CA ALA A 274 -26.63 14.04 10.69
C ALA A 274 -25.73 14.33 11.90
N LEU A 275 -24.61 13.60 12.03
CA LEU A 275 -23.63 13.82 13.10
C LEU A 275 -22.95 15.19 12.97
N ALA A 276 -22.68 15.68 11.75
CA ALA A 276 -22.15 17.01 11.52
C ALA A 276 -23.16 18.11 11.91
N ALA A 277 -24.44 17.93 11.60
CA ALA A 277 -25.50 18.86 12.00
C ALA A 277 -25.68 18.93 13.53
N GLU A 278 -25.36 17.85 14.24
CA GLU A 278 -25.32 17.77 15.71
C GLU A 278 -24.00 18.27 16.33
N GLY A 279 -23.04 18.77 15.52
CA GLY A 279 -21.74 19.25 15.99
C GLY A 279 -20.78 18.14 16.44
N LEU A 280 -21.11 16.88 16.14
CA LEU A 280 -20.35 15.65 16.45
C LEU A 280 -19.63 15.10 15.19
N GLY A 281 -19.39 15.96 14.19
CA GLY A 281 -18.71 15.63 12.95
C GLY A 281 -17.18 15.46 13.11
N PRO A 282 -16.50 14.86 12.10
CA PRO A 282 -15.05 14.70 12.13
C PRO A 282 -14.36 16.07 12.17
N LYS A 283 -13.66 16.34 13.27
CA LYS A 283 -12.99 17.61 13.52
C LYS A 283 -11.74 17.81 12.65
N ASN A 284 -11.27 16.77 11.98
CA ASN A 284 -10.14 16.82 11.03
C ASN A 284 -10.47 17.53 9.70
N THR A 285 -11.73 17.86 9.43
CA THR A 285 -12.12 18.69 8.26
C THR A 285 -12.52 20.12 8.63
N GLU A 286 -12.57 20.47 9.91
CA GLU A 286 -12.98 21.80 10.37
C GLU A 286 -11.84 22.43 11.18
N ASN A 287 -11.59 23.73 10.97
CA ASN A 287 -10.39 24.47 11.41
C ASN A 287 -9.09 24.16 10.64
N VAL A 288 -9.20 23.87 9.34
CA VAL A 288 -8.03 23.84 8.47
C VAL A 288 -7.53 25.28 8.26
N SER A 289 -6.21 25.52 8.38
CA SER A 289 -5.65 26.87 8.18
C SER A 289 -5.89 27.36 6.76
N ALA A 290 -5.97 28.69 6.56
CA ALA A 290 -6.23 29.28 5.24
C ALA A 290 -5.25 28.79 4.15
N ALA A 291 -4.00 28.49 4.53
CA ALA A 291 -2.99 27.95 3.62
C ALA A 291 -3.31 26.52 3.15
N VAL A 292 -3.82 25.67 4.05
CA VAL A 292 -4.19 24.29 3.70
C VAL A 292 -5.52 24.27 2.96
N GLN A 293 -6.45 25.19 3.28
CA GLN A 293 -7.68 25.35 2.51
C GLN A 293 -7.38 25.72 1.04
N ALA A 294 -6.45 26.65 0.81
CA ALA A 294 -6.04 27.00 -0.55
C ALA A 294 -5.43 25.83 -1.35
N GLN A 295 -4.70 24.92 -0.67
CA GLN A 295 -4.15 23.72 -1.30
C GLN A 295 -5.24 22.71 -1.67
N ILE A 296 -6.26 22.57 -0.82
CA ILE A 296 -7.44 21.75 -1.10
C ILE A 296 -8.18 22.30 -2.34
N ASP A 297 -8.42 23.61 -2.37
CA ASP A 297 -9.12 24.28 -3.46
C ASP A 297 -8.36 24.16 -4.80
N GLU A 298 -7.03 24.30 -4.79
CA GLU A 298 -6.21 24.14 -5.99
C GLU A 298 -6.20 22.69 -6.50
N ALA A 299 -6.17 21.71 -5.60
CA ALA A 299 -6.27 20.30 -5.95
C ALA A 299 -7.64 19.96 -6.55
N GLU A 300 -8.72 20.53 -6.02
CA GLU A 300 -10.07 20.38 -6.56
C GLU A 300 -10.23 21.06 -7.92
N ALA A 301 -9.67 22.27 -8.09
CA ALA A 301 -9.63 22.96 -9.38
C ALA A 301 -8.84 22.16 -10.44
N ARG A 302 -7.75 21.50 -10.04
CA ARG A 302 -7.00 20.58 -10.91
C ARG A 302 -7.84 19.36 -11.29
N ARG A 303 -8.55 18.74 -10.34
CA ARG A 303 -9.46 17.61 -10.63
C ARG A 303 -10.62 18.01 -11.55
N LYS A 304 -11.17 19.21 -11.37
CA LYS A 304 -12.23 19.77 -12.22
C LYS A 304 -11.74 20.00 -13.65
N ARG A 305 -10.52 20.54 -13.83
CA ARG A 305 -9.87 20.67 -15.14
C ARG A 305 -9.62 19.32 -15.83
N LEU A 306 -9.39 18.27 -15.06
CA LEU A 306 -9.19 16.90 -15.55
C LEU A 306 -10.51 16.12 -15.73
N GLY A 307 -11.68 16.73 -15.52
CA GLY A 307 -12.98 16.09 -15.70
C GLY A 307 -13.33 15.04 -14.62
N LEU A 308 -12.67 15.07 -13.46
CA LEU A 308 -12.81 14.09 -12.37
C LEU A 308 -13.73 14.58 -11.22
N GLY A 309 -14.59 15.58 -11.49
CA GLY A 309 -15.47 16.22 -10.52
C GLY A 309 -16.85 15.57 -10.44
N ALA A 310 -17.34 15.35 -9.22
CA ALA A 310 -18.62 14.71 -8.92
C ALA A 310 -19.83 15.53 -9.42
N SER A 311 -20.75 14.85 -10.08
CA SER A 311 -22.14 15.28 -10.22
C SER A 311 -22.81 15.26 -8.83
N GLY A 312 -23.41 16.39 -8.43
CA GLY A 312 -24.36 16.45 -7.32
C GLY A 312 -23.86 17.14 -6.05
N ALA A 313 -23.73 18.46 -6.09
CA ALA A 313 -23.88 19.32 -4.91
C ALA A 313 -24.34 20.71 -5.38
N THR A 314 -25.61 21.02 -5.14
CA THR A 314 -26.22 22.33 -5.36
C THR A 314 -25.66 23.31 -4.33
N PRO A 315 -25.19 24.53 -4.71
CA PRO A 315 -24.79 25.52 -3.72
C PRO A 315 -26.06 26.16 -3.13
N GLY A 316 -26.19 26.04 -1.81
CA GLY A 316 -27.16 26.81 -1.03
C GLY A 316 -26.83 28.30 -1.10
N THR A 317 -27.84 29.10 -1.42
CA THR A 317 -27.81 30.56 -1.34
C THR A 317 -27.93 30.97 0.13
N ASP A 318 -26.89 31.58 0.68
CA ASP A 318 -26.97 32.27 1.97
C ASP A 318 -27.12 33.78 1.80
N ASN A 319 -28.00 34.30 2.65
CA ASN A 319 -28.63 35.62 2.65
C ASN A 319 -27.65 36.81 2.69
N ALA A 320 -27.97 37.81 1.89
CA ALA A 320 -27.56 39.19 2.10
C ALA A 320 -28.16 39.72 3.41
N LYS A 321 -27.30 40.27 4.28
CA LYS A 321 -27.71 41.17 5.36
C LYS A 321 -28.04 42.52 4.74
N ASP A 322 -29.29 42.93 4.83
CA ASP A 322 -29.71 44.32 4.64
C ASP A 322 -29.17 45.18 5.78
N ASN A 323 -28.73 46.37 5.40
CA ASN A 323 -28.16 47.40 6.25
C ASN A 323 -28.98 48.67 5.98
N ASP A 324 -29.98 48.93 6.82
CA ASP A 324 -30.52 50.26 7.18
C ASP A 324 -31.34 50.13 8.49
#